data_AF-A0A935JJV5-F1
#
_entry.id   AF-A0A935JJV5-F1
#
_cell.length_a   1.000
_cell.length_b   1.000
_cell.length_c   1.000
_cell.angle_alpha   90.00
_cell.angle_beta   90.00
_cell.angle_gamma   90.00
#
_symmetry.space_group_name_H-M   'P 1'
#
loop_
_entity.id
_entity.type
_entity.pdbx_description
1 polymer ?
#
loop_
_entity_poly.entity_id
_entity_poly.type
_entity_poly.pdbx_seq_one_letter_code
_entity_poly.pdbx_strand_id
1 'polypeptide(L)'
;MEILIDLKLIREIVFRDDQLLKEMLDEWIEDSDLKMNAISELVKTNNTEKLFNKVHELKTNFSMIHCPQGIQSCEQLIRFIEQEDALELNQLKLILSEVKKQLQNQIEHIQ
;
A
#
# COMPACT_ATOMS: atom_id res chain seq x y z
N MET A 1 -2.80 -9.23 -14.20
CA MET A 1 -1.46 -8.91 -13.70
C MET A 1 -1.26 -9.71 -12.44
N GLU A 2 -0.20 -10.48 -12.33
CA GLU A 2 0.10 -11.22 -11.10
C GLU A 2 0.83 -10.27 -10.14
N ILE A 3 0.24 -10.04 -8.96
CA ILE A 3 0.85 -9.24 -7.91
C ILE A 3 1.48 -10.18 -6.90
N LEU A 4 2.75 -9.92 -6.59
CA LEU A 4 3.53 -10.70 -5.65
C LEU A 4 3.57 -9.97 -4.31
N ILE A 5 3.30 -10.72 -3.24
CA ILE A 5 3.40 -10.26 -1.85
C ILE A 5 4.11 -11.33 -1.03
N ASP A 6 4.93 -10.90 -0.07
CA ASP A 6 5.62 -11.79 0.87
C ASP A 6 5.48 -11.25 2.30
N LEU A 7 4.76 -12.02 3.12
CA LEU A 7 4.44 -11.71 4.52
C LEU A 7 5.52 -12.17 5.51
N LYS A 8 6.66 -12.69 5.04
CA LYS A 8 7.72 -13.20 5.90
C LYS A 8 8.13 -12.20 6.99
N LEU A 9 8.31 -10.92 6.64
CA LEU A 9 8.68 -9.88 7.62
C LEU A 9 7.61 -9.70 8.70
N ILE A 10 6.34 -9.58 8.31
CA ILE A 10 5.24 -9.42 9.28
C ILE A 10 5.15 -10.65 10.17
N ARG A 11 5.29 -11.86 9.61
CA ARG A 11 5.31 -13.12 10.37
C ARG A 11 6.45 -13.18 11.39
N GLU A 12 7.60 -12.59 11.07
CA GLU A 12 8.73 -12.46 12.01
C GLU A 12 8.44 -11.43 13.11
N ILE A 13 7.81 -10.29 12.78
CA ILE A 13 7.42 -9.24 13.74
C ILE A 13 6.41 -9.76 14.76
N VAL A 14 5.41 -10.52 14.32
CA VAL A 14 4.35 -11.06 15.20
C VAL A 14 4.76 -12.34 15.92
N PHE A 15 6.02 -12.76 15.84
CA PHE A 15 6.52 -13.99 16.46
C PHE A 15 5.70 -15.25 16.13
N ARG A 16 5.12 -15.30 14.92
CA ARG A 16 4.19 -16.37 14.47
C ARG A 16 2.89 -16.48 15.27
N ASP A 17 2.48 -15.43 15.97
CA ASP A 17 1.14 -15.31 16.52
C ASP A 17 0.16 -15.02 15.38
N ASP A 18 -0.70 -16.01 15.09
CA ASP A 18 -1.65 -15.96 13.99
C ASP A 18 -2.80 -14.98 14.24
N GLN A 19 -3.17 -14.72 15.50
CA GLN A 19 -4.18 -13.71 15.84
C GLN A 19 -3.61 -12.30 15.62
N LEU A 20 -2.39 -12.06 16.10
CA LEU A 20 -1.71 -10.78 15.88
C LEU A 20 -1.40 -10.56 14.39
N LEU A 21 -1.10 -11.63 13.63
CA LEU A 21 -0.95 -11.54 12.18
C LEU A 21 -2.24 -11.06 11.52
N LYS A 22 -3.41 -11.62 11.87
CA LYS A 22 -4.70 -11.17 11.33
C LYS A 22 -4.93 -9.69 11.61
N GLU A 23 -4.76 -9.28 12.87
CA GLU A 23 -4.93 -7.89 13.29
C GLU A 23 -3.99 -6.93 12.53
N MET A 24 -2.72 -7.31 12.34
CA MET A 24 -1.77 -6.50 11.56
C MET A 24 -2.15 -6.40 10.08
N LEU A 25 -2.67 -7.47 9.47
CA LEU A 25 -3.09 -7.44 8.07
C LEU A 25 -4.39 -6.65 7.88
N ASP A 26 -5.34 -6.74 8.81
CA ASP A 26 -6.56 -5.92 8.82
C ASP A 26 -6.22 -4.43 8.97
N GLU A 27 -5.36 -4.08 9.92
CA GLU A 27 -4.88 -2.71 10.12
C GLU A 27 -4.15 -2.20 8.87
N TRP A 28 -3.31 -3.03 8.24
CA TRP A 28 -2.63 -2.68 7.00
C TRP A 28 -3.63 -2.32 5.89
N ILE A 29 -4.72 -3.08 5.78
CA ILE A 29 -5.78 -2.84 4.78
C ILE A 29 -6.46 -1.49 5.05
N GLU A 30 -6.90 -1.25 6.28
CA GLU A 30 -7.60 -0.02 6.67
C GLU A 30 -6.71 1.21 6.47
N ASP A 31 -5.49 1.17 6.99
CA ASP A 31 -4.54 2.27 6.92
C ASP A 31 -4.13 2.58 5.47
N SER A 32 -3.96 1.55 4.63
CA SER A 32 -3.66 1.75 3.20
C SER A 32 -4.82 2.42 2.46
N ASP A 33 -6.07 2.09 2.81
CA ASP A 33 -7.25 2.73 2.23
C ASP A 33 -7.39 4.20 2.66
N LEU A 34 -7.14 4.51 3.94
CA LEU A 34 -7.10 5.89 4.43
C LEU A 34 -6.06 6.71 3.68
N LYS A 35 -4.85 6.16 3.49
CA LYS A 35 -3.77 6.80 2.73
C LYS A 35 -4.14 7.00 1.25
N MET A 36 -4.71 6.00 0.59
CA MET A 36 -5.12 6.09 -0.82
C MET A 36 -6.24 7.13 -1.04
N ASN A 37 -7.17 7.25 -0.10
CA ASN A 37 -8.21 8.27 -0.12
C ASN A 37 -7.59 9.67 0.03
N ALA A 38 -6.70 9.87 1.00
CA ALA A 38 -5.98 11.12 1.19
C ALA A 38 -5.14 11.51 -0.06
N ILE A 39 -4.44 10.55 -0.68
CA ILE A 39 -3.72 10.77 -1.96
C ILE A 39 -4.70 11.27 -3.02
N SER A 40 -5.85 10.60 -3.18
CA SER A 40 -6.86 10.96 -4.19
C SER A 40 -7.43 12.36 -4.01
N GLU A 41 -7.52 12.84 -2.77
CA GLU A 41 -7.92 14.22 -2.46
C GLU A 41 -6.79 15.22 -2.70
N LEU A 42 -5.57 14.89 -2.25
CA LEU A 42 -4.41 15.78 -2.35
C LEU A 42 -4.03 16.09 -3.79
N VAL A 43 -4.17 15.12 -4.71
CA VAL A 43 -4.01 15.33 -6.16
C VAL A 43 -4.93 16.43 -6.70
N LYS A 44 -6.14 16.58 -6.15
CA LYS A 44 -7.10 17.63 -6.58
C LYS A 44 -6.74 19.01 -6.03
N THR A 45 -6.09 19.06 -4.87
CA THR A 45 -5.77 20.30 -4.15
C THR A 45 -4.40 20.89 -4.49
N ASN A 46 -3.63 20.19 -5.33
CA ASN A 46 -2.26 20.57 -5.74
C ASN A 46 -1.31 20.83 -4.56
N ASN A 47 -1.53 20.16 -3.42
CA ASN A 47 -0.65 20.24 -2.25
C ASN A 47 0.47 19.20 -2.36
N THR A 48 1.49 19.53 -3.15
CA THR A 48 2.58 18.64 -3.57
C THR A 48 3.36 18.05 -2.40
N GLU A 49 3.66 18.85 -1.37
CA GLU A 49 4.41 18.38 -0.19
C GLU A 49 3.63 17.32 0.61
N LYS A 50 2.36 17.59 0.91
CA LYS A 50 1.53 16.62 1.63
C LYS A 50 1.27 15.37 0.80
N LEU A 51 1.10 15.53 -0.51
CA LEU A 51 0.93 14.42 -1.45
C LEU A 51 2.18 13.53 -1.46
N PHE A 52 3.36 14.12 -1.60
CA PHE A 52 4.65 13.42 -1.55
C PHE A 52 4.78 12.57 -0.29
N ASN A 53 4.55 13.18 0.88
CA ASN A 53 4.61 12.49 2.16
C ASN A 53 3.60 11.33 2.22
N LYS A 54 2.36 11.55 1.77
CA LYS A 54 1.34 10.50 1.83
C LYS A 54 1.63 9.32 0.89
N VAL A 55 2.19 9.58 -0.29
CA VAL A 55 2.64 8.51 -1.20
C VAL A 55 3.81 7.74 -0.61
N HIS A 56 4.74 8.41 0.07
CA HIS A 56 5.83 7.76 0.80
C HIS A 56 5.35 6.86 1.93
N GLU A 57 4.36 7.32 2.70
CA GLU A 57 3.78 6.48 3.75
C GLU A 57 3.10 5.23 3.16
N LEU A 58 2.36 5.35 2.05
CA LEU A 58 1.75 4.20 1.37
C LEU A 58 2.82 3.25 0.78
N LYS A 59 3.93 3.80 0.28
CA LYS A 59 5.09 3.00 -0.14
C LYS A 59 5.65 2.16 1.02
N THR A 60 5.72 2.71 2.23
CA THR A 60 6.14 1.97 3.41
C THR A 60 5.20 0.79 3.70
N ASN A 61 3.88 0.97 3.55
CA ASN A 61 2.93 -0.13 3.68
C ASN A 61 3.25 -1.25 2.68
N PHE A 62 3.43 -0.95 1.39
CA PHE A 62 3.84 -1.98 0.41
C PHE A 62 5.18 -2.63 0.72
N SER A 63 6.09 -1.93 1.38
CA SER A 63 7.38 -2.47 1.82
C SER A 63 7.22 -3.51 2.94
N MET A 64 6.28 -3.30 3.88
CA MET A 64 6.02 -4.25 4.97
C MET A 64 5.59 -5.64 4.48
N ILE A 65 4.80 -5.69 3.40
CA ILE A 65 4.31 -6.93 2.78
C ILE A 65 5.15 -7.36 1.56
N HIS A 66 6.33 -6.75 1.37
CA HIS A 66 7.19 -6.95 0.20
C HIS A 66 6.42 -7.05 -1.11
N CYS A 67 5.75 -5.96 -1.50
CA CYS A 67 5.04 -5.86 -2.77
C CYS A 67 5.83 -4.98 -3.76
N PRO A 68 6.72 -5.53 -4.61
CA PRO A 68 7.54 -4.74 -5.52
C PRO A 68 6.72 -3.88 -6.47
N GLN A 69 5.60 -4.39 -6.97
CA GLN A 69 4.72 -3.68 -7.89
C GLN A 69 4.13 -2.43 -7.22
N GLY A 70 3.69 -2.53 -5.96
CA GLY A 70 3.16 -1.40 -5.19
C GLY A 70 4.24 -0.36 -4.87
N ILE A 71 5.43 -0.83 -4.48
CA ILE A 71 6.59 0.05 -4.24
C ILE A 71 6.95 0.82 -5.52
N GLN A 72 7.11 0.13 -6.64
CA GLN A 72 7.44 0.73 -7.93
C GLN A 72 6.38 1.74 -8.39
N SER A 73 5.10 1.43 -8.21
CA SER A 73 4.02 2.35 -8.56
C SER A 73 4.05 3.62 -7.69
N CYS A 74 4.35 3.50 -6.40
CA CYS A 74 4.54 4.68 -5.54
C CYS A 74 5.78 5.48 -5.94
N GLU A 75 6.89 4.82 -6.29
CA GLU A 75 8.11 5.50 -6.76
C GLU A 75 7.90 6.25 -8.08
N GLN A 76 7.10 5.71 -9.00
CA GLN A 76 6.71 6.42 -10.20
C GLN A 76 5.90 7.67 -9.89
N LEU A 77 4.93 7.57 -8.99
CA LEU A 77 4.15 8.73 -8.55
C LEU A 77 5.02 9.79 -7.88
N ILE A 78 5.96 9.39 -7.03
CA ILE A 78 6.92 10.31 -6.41
C ILE A 78 7.71 11.08 -7.47
N ARG A 79 8.21 10.40 -8.51
CA ARG A 79 8.91 11.06 -9.62
C ARG A 79 8.02 12.05 -10.36
N PHE A 80 6.76 11.68 -10.63
CA PHE A 80 5.81 12.60 -11.30
C PHE A 80 5.50 13.82 -10.43
N ILE A 81 5.38 13.64 -9.11
CA ILE A 81 5.21 14.75 -8.16
C ILE A 81 6.41 15.71 -8.21
N GLU A 82 7.63 15.19 -8.22
CA GLU A 82 8.87 15.99 -8.29
C GLU A 82 9.06 16.69 -9.65
N GLN A 83 8.55 16.10 -10.72
CA GLN A 83 8.62 16.64 -12.09
C GLN A 83 7.45 17.55 -12.45
N GLU A 84 6.48 17.72 -11.53
CA GLU A 84 5.21 18.41 -11.78
C GLU A 84 4.42 17.84 -12.98
N ASP A 85 4.59 16.54 -13.22
CA ASP A 85 3.92 15.81 -14.29
C ASP A 85 2.48 15.43 -13.93
N ALA A 86 1.69 15.09 -14.94
CA ALA A 86 0.32 14.62 -14.76
C ALA A 86 0.29 13.32 -13.91
N LEU A 87 -0.49 13.35 -12.84
CA LEU A 87 -0.59 12.24 -11.89
C LEU A 87 -1.71 11.27 -12.30
N GLU A 88 -1.34 10.01 -12.55
CA GLU A 88 -2.29 8.93 -12.81
C GLU A 88 -2.31 7.90 -11.67
N LEU A 89 -3.43 7.87 -10.94
CA LEU A 89 -3.57 6.98 -9.78
C LEU A 89 -4.16 5.60 -10.12
N ASN A 90 -4.58 5.36 -11.37
CA ASN A 90 -5.33 4.16 -11.75
C ASN A 90 -4.56 2.86 -11.49
N GLN A 91 -3.27 2.85 -11.84
CA GLN A 91 -2.41 1.68 -11.63
C GLN A 91 -2.22 1.39 -10.14
N LEU A 92 -1.93 2.41 -9.33
CA LEU A 92 -1.78 2.27 -7.88
C LEU A 92 -3.06 1.74 -7.22
N LYS A 93 -4.22 2.27 -7.63
CA LYS A 93 -5.53 1.80 -7.14
C LYS A 93 -5.81 0.35 -7.51
N LEU A 94 -5.49 -0.05 -8.73
CA LEU A 94 -5.63 -1.44 -9.18
C LEU A 94 -4.74 -2.37 -8.35
N ILE A 95 -3.47 -1.98 -8.14
CA ILE A 95 -2.51 -2.75 -7.33
C ILE A 95 -3.02 -2.90 -5.90
N LEU A 96 -3.40 -1.80 -5.26
CA LEU A 96 -3.91 -1.82 -3.89
C LEU A 96 -5.16 -2.71 -3.78
N SER A 97 -6.10 -2.61 -4.73
CA SER A 97 -7.31 -3.43 -4.72
C SER A 97 -7.00 -4.93 -4.79
N GLU A 98 -6.06 -5.34 -5.64
CA GLU A 98 -5.70 -6.75 -5.79
C GLU A 98 -4.89 -7.26 -4.59
N VAL A 99 -3.98 -6.45 -4.04
CA VAL A 99 -3.26 -6.77 -2.78
C VAL A 99 -4.24 -6.98 -1.64
N LYS A 100 -5.20 -6.07 -1.43
CA LYS A 100 -6.21 -6.21 -0.38
C LYS A 100 -6.98 -7.50 -0.51
N LYS A 101 -7.41 -7.86 -1.72
CA LYS A 101 -8.10 -9.12 -1.99
C LYS A 101 -7.24 -10.33 -1.62
N GLN A 102 -5.95 -10.32 -1.96
CA GLN A 102 -5.04 -11.40 -1.60
C GLN A 102 -4.84 -11.50 -0.08
N LEU A 103 -4.71 -10.36 0.62
CA LEU A 103 -4.56 -10.33 2.07
C LEU A 103 -5.82 -10.82 2.79
N GLN A 104 -7.00 -10.34 2.39
CA GLN A 104 -8.29 -10.80 2.93
C GLN A 104 -8.43 -12.32 2.79
N ASN A 105 -8.10 -12.85 1.61
CA ASN A 105 -8.13 -14.29 1.38
C ASN A 105 -7.13 -15.03 2.29
N GLN A 106 -5.95 -14.46 2.55
CA GLN A 106 -5.02 -15.07 3.51
C GLN A 106 -5.54 -15.03 4.96
N ILE A 107 -6.13 -13.91 5.38
CA ILE A 107 -6.73 -13.75 6.72
C ILE A 107 -7.78 -14.82 7.00
N GLU A 108 -8.65 -15.10 6.02
CA GLU A 108 -9.68 -16.16 6.10
C GLU A 108 -9.10 -17.57 6.30
N HIS A 109 -7.84 -17.81 5.91
CA HIS A 109 -7.19 -19.12 5.95
C HIS A 109 -6.14 -19.26 7.07
N ILE A 110 -5.89 -18.23 7.87
CA ILE A 110 -5.05 -18.31 9.06
C ILE A 110 -5.85 -19.01 10.18
N GLN A 111 -5.31 -20.08 10.77
CA GLN A 111 -5.98 -20.91 11.78
C GLN A 111 -5.86 -20.34 13.19
#